data_AF-A0A955T1Q8-F1
#
_entry.id   AF-A0A955T1Q8-F1
#
_cell.length_a   1.000
_cell.length_b   1.000
_cell.length_c   1.000
_cell.angle_alpha   90.00
_cell.angle_beta   90.00
_cell.angle_gamma   90.00
#
_symmetry.space_group_name_H-M   'P 1'
#
loop_
_entity.id
_entity.type
_entity.pdbx_description
1 polymer ?
#
loop_
_entity_poly.entity_id
_entity_poly.type
_entity_poly.pdbx_seq_one_letter_code
_entity_poly.pdbx_strand_id
1 'polypeptide(L)'
;VHLLCELRPSLSPSELVKEVKGASSHLVNHVLKPGDVFRWQGRYGVFSLTKKGVPRVKDYISNQRLHHAEGSTYPDLERVM
;
A
#
# COMPACT_ATOMS: atom_id res chain seq x y z
N VAL A 1 -2.01 -3.75 2.19
CA VAL A 1 -2.22 -2.29 2.37
C VAL A 1 -2.07 -1.62 1.02
N HIS A 2 -2.95 -0.69 0.69
CA HIS A 2 -2.92 0.07 -0.56
C HIS A 2 -2.73 1.55 -0.26
N LEU A 3 -1.86 2.21 -1.04
CA LEU A 3 -1.53 3.63 -0.89
C LEU A 3 -1.77 4.31 -2.24
N LEU A 4 -2.59 5.36 -2.23
CA LEU A 4 -2.75 6.27 -3.36
C LEU A 4 -2.03 7.58 -3.01
N CYS A 5 -1.00 7.91 -3.78
CA CYS A 5 -0.16 9.08 -3.52
C CYS A 5 0.26 9.76 -4.82
N GLU A 6 0.44 11.08 -4.75
CA GLU A 6 1.15 11.84 -5.77
C GLU A 6 2.62 11.94 -5.38
N LEU A 7 3.52 11.66 -6.31
CA LEU A 7 4.96 11.68 -6.07
C LEU A 7 5.61 12.76 -6.91
N ARG A 8 6.56 13.48 -6.30
CA ARG A 8 7.47 14.34 -7.05
C ARG A 8 8.33 13.46 -7.98
N PRO A 9 8.63 13.89 -9.22
CA PRO A 9 9.43 13.09 -10.15
C PRO A 9 10.83 12.71 -9.63
N SER A 10 11.37 13.48 -8.69
CA SER A 10 12.67 13.24 -8.07
C SER A 10 12.66 12.15 -7.00
N LEU A 11 11.49 11.65 -6.60
CA LEU A 11 11.35 10.58 -5.60
C LEU A 11 10.95 9.28 -6.28
N SER A 12 11.78 8.25 -6.16
CA SER A 12 11.45 6.95 -6.71
C SER A 12 10.38 6.24 -5.86
N PRO A 13 9.52 5.39 -6.48
CA PRO A 13 8.59 4.57 -5.71
C PRO A 13 9.28 3.64 -4.70
N SER A 14 10.49 3.17 -5.02
CA SER A 14 11.27 2.30 -4.13
C SER A 14 11.70 3.00 -2.84
N GLU A 15 12.10 4.26 -2.92
CA GLU A 15 12.45 5.08 -1.75
C GLU A 15 11.24 5.33 -0.87
N LEU A 16 10.09 5.69 -1.46
CA LEU A 16 8.85 5.85 -0.72
C LEU A 16 8.49 4.57 0.04
N VAL A 17 8.51 3.41 -0.63
CA VAL A 17 8.15 2.13 -0.01
C VAL A 17 9.14 1.74 1.08
N LYS A 18 10.43 2.00 0.89
CA LYS A 18 11.47 1.77 1.91
C LYS A 18 11.16 2.56 3.18
N GLU A 19 10.90 3.86 3.05
CA GLU A 19 10.60 4.72 4.20
C GLU A 19 9.29 4.34 4.88
N VAL A 20 8.22 4.12 4.11
CA VAL A 20 6.92 3.71 4.67
C VAL A 20 7.04 2.39 5.43
N LYS A 21 7.66 1.36 4.83
CA LYS A 21 7.80 0.05 5.48
C LYS A 21 8.75 0.12 6.68
N GLY A 22 9.85 0.84 6.57
CA GLY A 22 10.86 0.99 7.62
C GLY A 22 10.31 1.73 8.84
N ALA A 23 9.77 2.93 8.63
CA ALA A 23 9.22 3.76 9.70
C ALA A 23 8.04 3.09 10.42
N SER A 24 7.11 2.48 9.67
CA SER A 24 5.99 1.76 10.28
C SER A 24 6.44 0.50 11.04
N SER A 25 7.40 -0.27 10.53
CA SER A 25 7.94 -1.41 11.27
C SER A 25 8.63 -0.97 12.55
N HIS A 26 9.39 0.12 12.49
CA HIS A 26 10.04 0.68 13.67
C HIS A 26 9.01 1.13 14.71
N LEU A 27 7.99 1.87 14.29
CA LEU A 27 6.90 2.31 15.16
C LEU A 27 6.20 1.13 15.84
N VAL A 28 5.79 0.11 15.08
CA VAL A 28 5.07 -1.04 15.63
C VAL A 28 5.96 -1.81 16.61
N ASN A 29 7.20 -2.12 16.23
CA ASN A 29 8.07 -2.97 17.04
C ASN A 29 8.64 -2.28 18.28
N HIS A 30 8.94 -0.98 18.19
CA HIS A 30 9.66 -0.28 19.27
C HIS A 30 8.76 0.65 20.09
N VAL A 31 7.67 1.16 19.53
CA VAL A 31 6.76 2.08 20.22
C VAL A 31 5.51 1.35 20.69
N LEU A 32 4.79 0.68 19.77
CA LEU A 32 3.52 0.01 20.11
C LEU A 32 3.72 -1.32 20.86
N LYS A 33 4.83 -2.02 20.59
CA LYS A 33 5.26 -3.26 21.27
C LYS A 33 4.12 -4.29 21.49
N PRO A 34 3.49 -4.79 20.41
CA PRO A 34 2.33 -5.69 20.51
C PRO A 34 2.65 -7.11 21.02
N GLY A 35 3.88 -7.42 21.42
CA GLY A 35 4.33 -8.74 21.88
C GLY A 35 5.01 -9.56 20.78
N ASP A 36 4.53 -9.46 19.54
CA ASP A 36 5.14 -10.10 18.37
C ASP A 36 5.94 -9.11 17.50
N VAL A 37 6.94 -9.63 16.77
CA VAL A 37 7.72 -8.82 15.83
C VAL A 37 6.94 -8.67 14.52
N PHE A 38 6.52 -7.44 14.24
CA PHE A 38 5.93 -7.07 12.98
C PHE A 38 6.99 -6.91 11.88
N ARG A 39 6.73 -7.51 10.72
CA ARG A 39 7.53 -7.31 9.50
C ARG A 39 6.62 -7.29 8.29
N TRP A 40 6.88 -6.36 7.38
CA TRP A 40 6.28 -6.41 6.05
C TRP A 40 6.84 -7.57 5.23
N GLN A 41 6.05 -8.05 4.27
CA GLN A 41 6.57 -8.86 3.17
C GLN A 41 7.68 -8.12 2.40
N GLY A 42 8.65 -8.88 1.88
CA GLY A 42 9.80 -8.31 1.14
C GLY A 42 9.42 -7.64 -0.17
N ARG A 43 8.25 -7.93 -0.74
CA ARG A 43 7.80 -7.45 -2.05
C ARG A 43 6.83 -6.28 -1.95
N TYR A 44 6.70 -5.53 -3.03
CA TYR A 44 5.69 -4.48 -3.19
C TYR A 44 5.31 -4.35 -4.67
N GLY A 45 4.08 -3.90 -4.94
CA GLY A 45 3.61 -3.54 -6.28
C GLY A 45 3.43 -2.03 -6.41
N VAL A 46 3.68 -1.48 -7.60
CA VAL A 46 3.46 -0.07 -7.92
C VAL A 46 2.79 0.03 -9.27
N PHE A 47 1.76 0.86 -9.36
CA PHE A 47 1.02 1.12 -10.58
C PHE A 47 0.88 2.62 -10.80
N SER A 48 1.13 3.07 -12.03
CA SER A 48 0.91 4.46 -12.42
C SER A 48 -0.54 4.64 -12.86
N LEU A 49 -1.14 5.77 -12.47
CA LEU A 49 -2.53 6.11 -12.81
C LEU A 49 -2.58 7.37 -13.66
N THR A 50 -3.51 7.39 -14.60
CA THR A 50 -3.89 8.65 -15.26
C THR A 50 -4.79 9.46 -14.32
N LYS A 51 -4.85 10.80 -14.51
CA LYS A 51 -5.75 11.67 -13.72
C LYS A 51 -7.20 11.19 -13.72
N LYS A 52 -7.68 10.64 -14.84
CA LYS A 52 -9.05 10.09 -14.97
C LYS A 52 -9.26 8.82 -14.15
N GLY A 53 -8.21 8.05 -13.87
CA GLY A 53 -8.27 6.82 -13.07
C GLY A 53 -8.26 7.06 -11.56
N VAL A 54 -7.85 8.25 -11.11
CA VAL A 54 -7.72 8.56 -9.67
C VAL A 54 -9.02 8.38 -8.88
N PRO A 55 -10.19 8.90 -9.31
CA PRO A 55 -11.43 8.73 -8.55
C PRO A 55 -11.79 7.26 -8.35
N ARG A 56 -11.72 6.45 -9.42
CA ARG A 56 -12.02 5.01 -9.37
C ARG A 56 -11.13 4.26 -8.38
N VAL A 57 -9.82 4.54 -8.39
CA VAL A 57 -8.88 3.84 -7.49
C VAL A 57 -9.04 4.32 -6.05
N LYS A 58 -9.33 5.61 -5.85
CA LYS A 58 -9.64 6.15 -4.52
C LYS A 58 -10.83 5.41 -3.90
N ASP A 59 -11.92 5.28 -4.66
CA ASP A 59 -13.12 4.58 -4.20
C ASP A 59 -12.85 3.10 -3.92
N TYR A 60 -12.03 2.44 -4.73
CA TYR A 60 -11.61 1.05 -4.48
C TYR A 60 -10.85 0.91 -3.16
N ILE A 61 -9.85 1.75 -2.91
CA ILE A 61 -9.05 1.70 -1.68
C ILE A 61 -9.91 1.97 -0.46
N SER A 62 -10.85 2.91 -0.54
CA SER A 62 -11.80 3.20 0.54
C SER A 62 -12.71 2.01 0.87
N ASN A 63 -13.08 1.21 -0.12
CA ASN A 63 -13.96 0.04 0.02
C ASN A 63 -13.20 -1.30 0.05
N GLN A 64 -11.87 -1.28 0.17
CA GLN A 64 -11.02 -2.47 0.04
C GLN A 64 -11.43 -3.62 0.96
N ARG A 65 -11.81 -3.31 2.21
CA ARG A 65 -12.26 -4.31 3.17
C ARG A 65 -13.52 -5.04 2.72
N LEU A 66 -14.47 -4.33 2.08
CA LEU A 66 -15.67 -4.91 1.52
C LEU A 66 -15.31 -5.81 0.33
N HIS A 67 -14.47 -5.32 -0.59
CA HIS A 67 -14.05 -6.09 -1.77
C HIS A 67 -13.35 -7.40 -1.39
N HIS A 68 -12.53 -7.42 -0.34
CA HIS A 68 -11.94 -8.67 0.17
C HIS A 68 -12.98 -9.61 0.79
N ALA A 69 -14.00 -9.09 1.47
CA ALA A 69 -15.04 -9.91 2.06
C ALA A 69 -15.96 -10.54 1.00
N GLU A 70 -16.20 -9.83 -0.10
CA GLU A 70 -17.10 -10.24 -1.19
C GLU A 70 -16.37 -10.96 -2.34
N GLY A 71 -15.04 -11.06 -2.29
CA GLY A 71 -14.23 -11.66 -3.36
C GLY A 71 -14.22 -10.85 -4.66
N SER A 72 -14.62 -9.59 -4.62
CA SER A 72 -14.74 -8.71 -5.79
C SER A 72 -13.45 -7.89 -6.03
N THR A 73 -12.29 -8.45 -5.73
CA THR A 73 -11.02 -7.72 -5.83
C THR A 73 -10.61 -7.51 -7.28
N TYR A 74 -9.87 -6.42 -7.55
CA TYR A 74 -9.31 -6.18 -8.88
C TYR A 74 -8.02 -6.97 -9.06
N PRO A 75 -7.98 -8.02 -9.90
CA PRO A 75 -6.81 -8.88 -10.00
C PRO A 75 -5.58 -8.11 -10.47
N ASP A 76 -5.74 -7.14 -11.36
CA ASP A 76 -4.63 -6.34 -11.89
C ASP A 76 -3.93 -5.49 -10.83
N LEU A 77 -4.65 -5.10 -9.76
CA LEU A 77 -4.08 -4.35 -8.64
C LEU A 77 -3.50 -5.25 -7.54
N GLU A 78 -3.87 -6.53 -7.53
CA GLU A 78 -3.55 -7.46 -6.44
C GLU A 78 -2.61 -8.62 -6.83
N ARG A 79 -2.50 -8.97 -8.12
CA ARG A 79 -1.72 -10.11 -8.62
C ARG A 79 -0.21 -10.03 -8.40
N VAL A 80 0.31 -8.84 -8.04
CA VAL A 80 1.76 -8.59 -7.92
C VAL A 80 2.25 -8.87 -6.49
N MET A 81 1.38 -9.25 -5.56
CA MET A 81 1.72 -9.61 -4.17
C MET A 81 1.99 -11.10 -4.00
#